data_AF-A0A368YMI0-F1
#
_entry.id   AF-A0A368YMI0-F1
#
_cell.length_a   1.000
_cell.length_b   1.000
_cell.length_c   1.000
_cell.angle_alpha   90.00
_cell.angle_beta   90.00
_cell.angle_gamma   90.00
#
_symmetry.space_group_name_H-M   'P 1'
#
loop_
_entity.id
_entity.type
_entity.pdbx_description
1 polymer ?
#
loop_
_entity_poly.entity_id
_entity_poly.type
_entity_poly.pdbx_seq_one_letter_code
_entity_poly.pdbx_strand_id
1 'polypeptide(L)'
;MSDKLDDFQEFRERMNEIIFSKDDLNIKRFFNLDTRIYSDNKLSSELKEMLGLVSSLVLRCDDCINYHIIQCKKKGWTNEEILEAMSVGLIVGGSIVIPHLRKAVNFMEELDQNKDYEGTRNYKIYTDGACSGNPGPGGYAAVIIFDGQEEKITGSAENTTNNRMELKAVIEALKTIPKGSSVELYSDSTYVLNGLSKWIKSWKSKGWKTAANKEIANKDLWSELDMLTSNFKIDYFKVESHSGDYYNETVDSLAKESIPQ
;
A
#
# COMPACT_ATOMS: atom_id res chain seq x y z
N MET A 1 -12.54 3.11 19.57
CA MET A 1 -11.10 2.80 19.46
C MET A 1 -10.45 3.45 18.24
N SER A 2 -11.19 4.09 17.31
CA SER A 2 -10.61 4.99 16.30
C SER A 2 -10.20 6.36 16.88
N ASP A 3 -10.75 6.76 18.03
CA ASP A 3 -10.53 8.08 18.65
C ASP A 3 -9.08 8.51 18.85
N LYS A 4 -8.17 7.65 19.34
CA LYS A 4 -6.89 8.13 19.89
C LYS A 4 -5.91 8.70 18.86
N LEU A 5 -5.93 8.19 17.64
CA LEU A 5 -5.08 8.73 16.57
C LEU A 5 -5.60 10.10 16.14
N ASP A 6 -6.89 10.18 15.89
CA ASP A 6 -7.57 11.39 15.47
C ASP A 6 -7.42 12.43 16.59
N ASP A 7 -7.63 12.05 17.85
CA ASP A 7 -7.36 12.86 19.04
C ASP A 7 -5.91 13.38 19.08
N PHE A 8 -4.91 12.54 18.77
CA PHE A 8 -3.51 12.95 18.79
C PHE A 8 -3.19 13.96 17.68
N GLN A 9 -3.68 13.73 16.47
CA GLN A 9 -3.46 14.62 15.33
C GLN A 9 -4.23 15.94 15.50
N GLU A 10 -5.54 15.86 15.80
CA GLU A 10 -6.40 17.01 16.07
C GLU A 10 -5.86 17.86 17.22
N PHE A 11 -5.41 17.23 18.31
CA PHE A 11 -4.80 17.96 19.42
C PHE A 11 -3.58 18.75 18.97
N ARG A 12 -2.68 18.12 18.19
CA ARG A 12 -1.46 18.77 17.70
C ARG A 12 -1.76 19.91 16.74
N GLU A 13 -2.65 19.71 15.78
CA GLU A 13 -3.03 20.74 14.82
C GLU A 13 -3.65 21.93 15.53
N ARG A 14 -4.63 21.68 16.41
CA ARG A 14 -5.26 22.73 17.22
C ARG A 14 -4.27 23.49 18.08
N MET A 15 -3.33 22.80 18.74
CA MET A 15 -2.32 23.47 19.56
C MET A 15 -1.32 24.26 18.70
N ASN A 16 -0.94 23.74 17.54
CA ASN A 16 -0.07 24.46 16.60
C ASN A 16 -0.74 25.76 16.12
N GLU A 17 -2.03 25.74 15.78
CA GLU A 17 -2.77 26.94 15.42
C GLU A 17 -2.74 28.00 16.53
N ILE A 18 -3.00 27.60 17.78
CA ILE A 18 -2.94 28.49 18.94
C ILE A 18 -1.52 29.01 19.18
N ILE A 19 -0.50 28.18 18.97
CA ILE A 19 0.90 28.59 19.12
C ILE A 19 1.26 29.62 18.04
N PHE A 20 0.89 29.38 16.78
CA PHE A 20 1.18 30.28 15.67
C PHE A 20 0.36 31.57 15.71
N SER A 21 -0.84 31.56 16.30
CA SER A 21 -1.67 32.75 16.48
C SER A 21 -1.06 33.78 17.43
N LYS A 22 -0.08 33.39 18.26
CA LYS A 22 0.64 34.29 19.18
C LYS A 22 1.72 35.13 18.51
N ASP A 23 1.99 34.90 17.22
CA ASP A 23 2.94 35.65 16.39
C ASP A 23 4.37 35.78 16.95
N ASP A 24 4.84 34.77 17.69
CA ASP A 24 6.22 34.76 18.19
C ASP A 24 7.22 34.34 17.10
N LEU A 25 8.16 35.23 16.78
CA LEU A 25 9.16 35.02 15.72
C LEU A 25 10.11 33.84 16.01
N ASN A 26 10.50 33.63 17.26
CA ASN A 26 11.44 32.57 17.63
C ASN A 26 10.77 31.20 17.52
N ILE A 27 9.53 31.10 17.98
CA ILE A 27 8.71 29.90 17.83
C ILE A 27 8.56 29.56 16.33
N LYS A 28 8.15 30.53 15.50
CA LYS A 28 8.01 30.31 14.05
C LYS A 28 9.32 29.83 13.40
N ARG A 29 10.45 30.42 13.78
CA ARG A 29 11.78 30.00 13.27
C ARG A 29 12.12 28.58 13.68
N PHE A 30 11.84 28.21 14.92
CA PHE A 30 12.12 26.87 15.41
C PHE A 30 11.27 25.81 14.70
N PHE A 31 9.95 26.03 14.58
CA PHE A 31 9.06 25.11 13.86
C PHE A 31 9.45 24.97 12.38
N ASN A 32 9.83 26.06 11.72
CA ASN A 32 10.32 25.98 10.34
C ASN A 32 11.63 25.18 10.22
N LEU A 33 12.53 25.30 11.20
CA LEU A 33 13.76 24.51 11.23
C LEU A 33 13.44 23.02 11.44
N ASP A 34 12.56 22.73 12.39
CA ASP A 34 12.08 21.36 12.69
C ASP A 34 11.45 20.72 11.45
N THR A 35 10.49 21.38 10.79
CA THR A 35 9.89 20.84 9.55
C THR A 35 10.92 20.63 8.45
N ARG A 36 11.86 21.56 8.27
CA ARG A 36 12.84 21.51 7.18
C ARG A 36 13.90 20.44 7.38
N ILE A 37 14.23 20.06 8.63
CA ILE A 37 15.28 19.06 8.87
C ILE A 37 14.89 17.71 8.29
N TYR A 38 13.59 17.38 8.27
CA TYR A 38 13.04 16.12 7.76
C TYR A 38 12.81 16.09 6.24
N SER A 39 13.04 17.19 5.51
CA SER A 39 12.96 17.20 4.03
C SER A 39 14.13 16.46 3.37
N ASP A 40 13.95 15.93 2.17
CA ASP A 40 15.01 15.22 1.44
C ASP A 40 16.27 16.07 1.20
N ASN A 41 17.44 15.45 1.39
CA ASN A 41 18.74 16.01 1.03
C ASN A 41 19.75 14.86 0.88
N LYS A 42 20.95 14.97 1.49
CA LYS A 42 21.95 13.89 1.53
C LYS A 42 21.45 12.62 2.20
N LEU A 43 20.55 12.76 3.17
CA LEU A 43 19.75 11.67 3.71
C LEU A 43 18.32 11.88 3.26
N SER A 44 17.63 10.78 2.94
CA SER A 44 16.23 10.82 2.57
C SER A 44 15.36 11.13 3.79
N SER A 45 14.19 11.69 3.53
CA SER A 45 13.18 12.03 4.54
C SER A 45 12.75 10.77 5.30
N GLU A 46 12.61 9.63 4.61
CA GLU A 46 12.27 8.35 5.22
C GLU A 46 13.29 7.92 6.27
N LEU A 47 14.58 8.03 5.95
CA LEU A 47 15.66 7.68 6.87
C LEU A 47 15.74 8.67 8.04
N LYS A 48 15.50 9.96 7.79
CA LYS A 48 15.50 10.97 8.85
C LYS A 48 14.39 10.77 9.86
N GLU A 49 13.19 10.37 9.42
CA GLU A 49 12.10 10.00 10.33
C GLU A 49 12.47 8.80 11.21
N MET A 50 13.16 7.80 10.63
CA MET A 50 13.66 6.66 11.40
C MET A 50 14.70 7.07 12.45
N LEU A 51 15.61 7.98 12.10
CA LEU A 51 16.56 8.56 13.06
C LEU A 51 15.85 9.35 14.16
N GLY A 52 14.80 10.08 13.80
CA GLY A 52 13.91 10.79 14.72
C GLY A 52 13.22 9.84 15.71
N LEU A 53 12.73 8.70 15.23
CA LEU A 53 12.13 7.65 16.06
C LEU A 53 13.11 7.12 17.10
N VAL A 54 14.30 6.67 16.66
CA VAL A 54 15.33 6.13 17.55
C VAL A 54 15.73 7.18 18.59
N SER A 55 15.95 8.42 18.16
CA SER A 55 16.31 9.53 19.05
C SER A 55 15.22 9.82 20.08
N SER A 56 13.96 9.86 19.64
CA SER A 56 12.80 10.08 20.50
C SER A 56 12.60 8.98 21.54
N LEU A 57 12.90 7.74 21.14
CA LEU A 57 12.84 6.59 22.02
C LEU A 57 13.90 6.66 23.13
N VAL A 58 15.14 7.02 22.78
CA VAL A 58 16.24 7.25 23.73
C VAL A 58 15.93 8.45 24.65
N LEU A 59 15.33 9.51 24.11
CA LEU A 59 14.87 10.67 24.88
C LEU A 59 13.63 10.39 25.72
N ARG A 60 12.96 9.23 25.52
CA ARG A 60 11.78 8.79 26.28
C ARG A 60 10.58 9.74 26.15
N CYS A 61 10.38 10.29 24.94
CA CYS A 61 9.26 11.18 24.62
C CYS A 61 8.15 10.41 23.88
N ASP A 62 7.07 10.02 24.56
CA ASP A 62 5.97 9.24 23.96
C ASP A 62 5.33 9.97 22.76
N ASP A 63 5.10 11.28 22.86
CA ASP A 63 4.50 12.06 21.76
C ASP A 63 5.41 12.13 20.54
N CYS A 64 6.72 12.26 20.76
CA CYS A 64 7.72 12.28 19.69
C CYS A 64 7.84 10.90 19.04
N ILE A 65 7.81 9.84 19.85
CA ILE A 65 7.81 8.45 19.37
C ILE A 65 6.59 8.19 18.48
N ASN A 66 5.38 8.54 18.96
CA ASN A 66 4.15 8.35 18.21
C ASN A 66 4.17 9.16 16.89
N TYR A 67 4.67 10.39 16.92
CA TYR A 67 4.87 11.19 15.72
C TYR A 67 5.74 10.49 14.68
N HIS A 68 6.93 10.03 15.07
CA HIS A 68 7.83 9.40 14.12
C HIS A 68 7.33 8.03 13.67
N ILE A 69 6.60 7.27 14.51
CA ILE A 69 5.90 6.06 14.04
C ILE A 69 4.90 6.42 12.94
N ILE A 70 4.13 7.51 13.11
CA ILE A 70 3.18 7.96 12.10
C ILE A 70 3.92 8.27 10.79
N GLN A 71 4.96 9.10 10.86
CA GLN A 71 5.72 9.51 9.69
C GLN A 71 6.42 8.33 9.02
N CYS A 72 7.02 7.42 9.79
CA CYS A 72 7.65 6.22 9.27
C CYS A 72 6.65 5.35 8.49
N LYS A 73 5.45 5.11 9.05
CA LYS A 73 4.39 4.38 8.33
C LYS A 73 3.97 5.13 7.06
N LYS A 74 3.69 6.44 7.12
CA LYS A 74 3.36 7.27 5.92
C LYS A 74 4.43 7.19 4.83
N LYS A 75 5.70 7.08 5.23
CA LYS A 75 6.86 6.89 4.36
C LYS A 75 7.06 5.45 3.90
N GLY A 76 6.24 4.52 4.38
CA GLY A 76 6.13 3.13 3.95
C GLY A 76 7.06 2.15 4.65
N TRP A 77 7.60 2.51 5.82
CA TRP A 77 8.30 1.55 6.66
C TRP A 77 7.33 0.51 7.22
N THR A 78 7.74 -0.75 7.18
CA THR A 78 7.00 -1.87 7.74
C THR A 78 7.11 -1.91 9.27
N ASN A 79 6.19 -2.63 9.92
CA ASN A 79 6.28 -2.82 11.38
C ASN A 79 7.56 -3.52 11.81
N GLU A 80 8.04 -4.48 11.02
CA GLU A 80 9.27 -5.22 11.31
C GLU A 80 10.49 -4.31 11.28
N GLU A 81 10.60 -3.44 10.27
CA GLU A 81 11.69 -2.45 10.17
C GLU A 81 11.63 -1.42 11.31
N ILE A 82 10.43 -0.94 11.65
CA ILE A 82 10.23 -0.01 12.78
C ILE A 82 10.64 -0.67 14.11
N LEU A 83 10.27 -1.95 14.33
CA LEU A 83 10.66 -2.72 15.52
C LEU A 83 12.17 -2.96 15.59
N GLU A 84 12.82 -3.24 14.47
CA GLU A 84 14.27 -3.39 14.39
C GLU A 84 14.97 -2.08 14.79
N ALA A 85 14.52 -0.94 14.26
CA ALA A 85 15.06 0.37 14.64
C ALA A 85 14.83 0.69 16.12
N MET A 86 13.65 0.39 16.66
CA MET A 86 13.39 0.54 18.09
C MET A 86 14.27 -0.37 18.96
N SER A 87 14.69 -1.52 18.44
CA SER A 87 15.66 -2.39 19.12
C SER A 87 17.03 -1.72 19.23
N VAL A 88 17.46 -0.98 18.21
CA VAL A 88 18.66 -0.12 18.30
C VAL A 88 18.47 0.92 19.41
N GLY A 89 17.33 1.60 19.45
CA GLY A 89 17.02 2.56 20.51
C GLY A 89 17.00 1.94 21.91
N LEU A 90 16.52 0.71 22.06
CA LEU A 90 16.55 -0.04 23.33
C LEU A 90 17.99 -0.35 23.77
N ILE A 91 18.86 -0.75 22.86
CA ILE A 91 20.27 -1.02 23.19
C ILE A 91 20.99 0.27 23.60
N VAL A 92 20.75 1.38 22.88
CA VAL A 92 21.38 2.67 23.16
C VAL A 92 20.85 3.30 24.45
N GLY A 93 19.53 3.27 24.66
CA GLY A 93 18.87 3.89 25.82
C GLY A 93 18.77 3.00 27.06
N GLY A 94 18.99 1.69 26.92
CA GLY A 94 18.91 0.72 28.01
C GLY A 94 17.49 0.42 28.49
N SER A 95 17.38 -0.29 29.63
CA SER A 95 16.11 -0.82 30.13
C SER A 95 15.04 0.24 30.46
N ILE A 96 15.44 1.49 30.64
CA ILE A 96 14.53 2.63 30.89
C ILE A 96 13.66 2.98 29.67
N VAL A 97 14.03 2.50 28.48
CA VAL A 97 13.24 2.64 27.25
C VAL A 97 12.04 1.69 27.23
N ILE A 98 12.09 0.58 27.96
CA ILE A 98 11.08 -0.50 27.90
C ILE A 98 9.63 0.02 28.10
N PRO A 99 9.31 0.93 29.04
CA PRO A 99 7.95 1.47 29.17
C PRO A 99 7.48 2.22 27.91
N HIS A 100 8.37 2.96 27.27
CA HIS A 100 8.09 3.72 26.04
C HIS A 100 7.95 2.79 24.84
N LEU A 101 8.79 1.76 24.77
CA LEU A 101 8.67 0.71 23.76
C LEU A 101 7.31 0.00 23.83
N ARG A 102 6.81 -0.31 25.03
CA ARG A 102 5.47 -0.92 25.20
C ARG A 102 4.36 -0.02 24.67
N LYS A 103 4.45 1.28 24.95
CA LYS A 103 3.48 2.27 24.44
C LYS A 103 3.57 2.41 22.92
N ALA A 104 4.79 2.45 22.38
CA ALA A 104 5.05 2.50 20.95
C ALA A 104 4.42 1.31 20.21
N VAL A 105 4.64 0.09 20.71
CA VAL A 105 4.05 -1.13 20.14
C VAL A 105 2.53 -1.10 20.23
N ASN A 106 1.96 -0.71 21.37
CA ASN A 106 0.51 -0.57 21.49
C ASN A 106 -0.05 0.44 20.49
N PHE A 107 0.63 1.59 20.32
CA PHE A 107 0.22 2.61 19.37
C PHE A 107 0.30 2.12 17.92
N MET A 108 1.33 1.34 17.56
CA MET A 108 1.41 0.72 16.23
C MET A 108 0.26 -0.25 15.97
N GLU A 109 -0.09 -1.10 16.94
CA GLU A 109 -1.23 -2.00 16.84
C GLU A 109 -2.55 -1.24 16.68
N GLU A 110 -2.72 -0.12 17.41
CA GLU A 110 -3.89 0.75 17.28
C GLU A 110 -3.96 1.39 15.87
N LEU A 111 -2.82 1.82 15.30
CA LEU A 111 -2.75 2.35 13.93
C LEU A 111 -3.15 1.31 12.88
N ASP A 112 -2.70 0.06 13.03
CA ASP A 112 -3.00 -1.00 12.07
C ASP A 112 -4.47 -1.45 12.12
N GLN A 113 -5.10 -1.31 13.28
CA GLN A 113 -6.53 -1.59 13.45
C GLN A 113 -7.41 -0.44 12.94
N ASN A 114 -6.86 0.77 12.78
CA ASN A 114 -7.60 1.90 12.23
C ASN A 114 -7.66 1.81 10.70
N LYS A 115 -8.86 1.49 10.19
CA LYS A 115 -9.09 1.29 8.74
C LYS A 115 -8.88 2.57 7.93
N ASP A 116 -8.92 3.73 8.56
CA ASP A 116 -8.86 5.06 7.93
C ASP A 116 -7.45 5.68 8.05
N TYR A 117 -6.47 4.96 8.60
CA TYR A 117 -5.12 5.47 8.72
C TYR A 117 -4.37 5.51 7.38
N GLU A 118 -4.19 6.72 6.83
CA GLU A 118 -3.48 7.04 5.57
C GLU A 118 -1.97 6.68 5.55
N GLY A 119 -1.44 6.05 6.60
CA GLY A 119 -0.05 5.62 6.68
C GLY A 119 0.28 4.30 5.97
N THR A 120 -0.66 3.67 5.28
CA THR A 120 -0.34 2.60 4.31
C THR A 120 -0.10 3.21 2.94
N ARG A 121 1.04 2.93 2.29
CA ARG A 121 1.28 3.33 0.89
C ARG A 121 0.07 2.91 0.05
N ASN A 122 -0.66 3.89 -0.48
CA ASN A 122 -1.88 3.64 -1.26
C ASN A 122 -1.50 3.62 -2.75
N TYR A 123 -1.57 2.44 -3.36
CA TYR A 123 -1.30 2.24 -4.78
C TYR A 123 -2.62 2.17 -5.52
N LYS A 124 -2.79 2.95 -6.59
CA LYS A 124 -3.88 2.72 -7.54
C LYS A 124 -3.35 1.86 -8.66
N ILE A 125 -4.04 0.78 -8.97
CA ILE A 125 -3.65 -0.13 -10.05
C ILE A 125 -4.79 -0.24 -11.02
N TYR A 126 -4.55 0.11 -12.28
CA TYR A 126 -5.44 -0.18 -13.40
C TYR A 126 -4.90 -1.38 -14.14
N THR A 127 -5.77 -2.31 -14.53
CA THR A 127 -5.35 -3.56 -15.19
C THR A 127 -6.30 -3.94 -16.31
N ASP A 128 -5.73 -4.43 -17.41
CA ASP A 128 -6.49 -5.01 -18.52
C ASP A 128 -5.72 -6.15 -19.23
N GLY A 129 -6.46 -6.98 -19.96
CA GLY A 129 -5.95 -8.08 -20.76
C GLY A 129 -6.71 -8.23 -22.07
N ALA A 130 -5.96 -8.44 -23.15
CA ALA A 130 -6.48 -8.59 -24.51
C ALA A 130 -5.95 -9.84 -25.19
N CYS A 131 -6.74 -10.44 -26.08
CA CYS A 131 -6.32 -11.59 -26.90
C CYS A 131 -6.83 -11.48 -28.34
N SER A 132 -5.98 -11.88 -29.29
CA SER A 132 -6.34 -12.07 -30.69
C SER A 132 -6.73 -13.54 -30.91
N GLY A 133 -8.02 -13.84 -30.70
CA GLY A 133 -8.54 -15.21 -30.62
C GLY A 133 -8.59 -15.75 -29.18
N ASN A 134 -9.50 -16.68 -28.89
CA ASN A 134 -9.71 -17.18 -27.52
C ASN A 134 -9.95 -18.70 -27.50
N PRO A 135 -8.89 -19.54 -27.40
CA PRO A 135 -7.50 -19.18 -27.14
C PRO A 135 -6.74 -18.64 -28.36
N GLY A 136 -5.68 -17.87 -28.12
CA GLY A 136 -4.81 -17.24 -29.13
C GLY A 136 -3.69 -16.41 -28.50
N PRO A 137 -2.86 -15.72 -29.30
CA PRO A 137 -1.87 -14.78 -28.78
C PRO A 137 -2.56 -13.65 -27.99
N GLY A 138 -1.99 -13.30 -26.85
CA GLY A 138 -2.57 -12.31 -25.95
C GLY A 138 -1.53 -11.47 -25.21
N GLY A 139 -1.98 -10.31 -24.76
CA GLY A 139 -1.20 -9.33 -24.03
C GLY A 139 -1.94 -8.87 -22.77
N TYR A 140 -1.19 -8.45 -21.78
CA TYR A 140 -1.72 -7.86 -20.54
C TYR A 140 -0.98 -6.56 -20.24
N ALA A 141 -1.67 -5.66 -19.53
CA ALA A 141 -1.07 -4.42 -19.08
C ALA A 141 -1.59 -4.01 -17.71
N ALA A 142 -0.73 -3.33 -16.95
CA ALA A 142 -1.09 -2.65 -15.72
C ALA A 142 -0.44 -1.27 -15.65
N VAL A 143 -1.16 -0.29 -15.12
CA VAL A 143 -0.64 1.02 -14.74
C VAL A 143 -0.74 1.13 -13.23
N ILE A 144 0.40 1.34 -12.57
CA ILE A 144 0.51 1.50 -11.12
C ILE A 144 0.79 2.97 -10.83
N ILE A 145 0.00 3.56 -9.94
CA ILE A 145 0.10 4.96 -9.57
C ILE A 145 0.40 5.06 -8.09
N PHE A 146 1.50 5.73 -7.76
CA PHE A 146 1.90 6.01 -6.37
C PHE A 146 2.57 7.38 -6.29
N ASP A 147 2.11 8.21 -5.36
CA ASP A 147 2.66 9.57 -5.14
C ASP A 147 2.76 10.41 -6.43
N GLY A 148 1.74 10.29 -7.30
CA GLY A 148 1.68 10.98 -8.60
C GLY A 148 2.64 10.44 -9.67
N GLN A 149 3.42 9.39 -9.37
CA GLN A 149 4.26 8.70 -10.34
C GLN A 149 3.51 7.50 -10.94
N GLU A 150 3.77 7.26 -12.22
CA GLU A 150 3.15 6.17 -12.99
C GLU A 150 4.20 5.16 -13.42
N GLU A 151 3.95 3.89 -13.13
CA GLU A 151 4.72 2.76 -13.64
C GLU A 151 3.83 1.90 -14.53
N LYS A 152 4.36 1.50 -15.70
CA LYS A 152 3.63 0.71 -16.69
C LYS A 152 4.27 -0.66 -16.80
N ILE A 153 3.45 -1.69 -16.67
CA ILE A 153 3.86 -3.08 -16.81
C ILE A 153 3.09 -3.68 -17.97
N THR A 154 3.80 -4.35 -18.87
CA THR A 154 3.18 -5.11 -19.97
C THR A 154 3.82 -6.47 -20.10
N GLY A 155 3.11 -7.39 -20.76
CA GLY A 155 3.65 -8.68 -21.14
C GLY A 155 2.69 -9.45 -22.03
N SER A 156 3.12 -10.63 -22.46
CA SER A 156 2.42 -11.36 -23.51
C SER A 156 2.57 -12.87 -23.42
N ALA A 157 1.74 -13.59 -24.18
CA ALA A 157 1.82 -15.03 -24.37
C ALA A 157 1.26 -15.44 -25.73
N GLU A 158 1.96 -16.33 -26.44
CA GLU A 158 1.59 -16.84 -27.77
C GLU A 158 0.27 -17.64 -27.80
N ASN A 159 -0.07 -18.32 -26.71
CA ASN A 159 -1.28 -19.13 -26.62
C ASN A 159 -1.90 -19.02 -25.23
N THR A 160 -2.91 -18.16 -25.12
CA THR A 160 -3.58 -17.81 -23.86
C THR A 160 -5.05 -17.50 -24.10
N THR A 161 -5.75 -16.99 -23.10
CA THR A 161 -7.15 -16.55 -23.15
C THR A 161 -7.26 -15.17 -22.53
N ASN A 162 -8.34 -14.43 -22.83
CA ASN A 162 -8.56 -13.08 -22.29
C ASN A 162 -8.49 -13.08 -20.76
N ASN A 163 -9.27 -13.97 -20.13
CA ASN A 163 -9.32 -14.13 -18.69
C ASN A 163 -7.95 -14.42 -18.06
N ARG A 164 -7.06 -15.13 -18.74
CA ARG A 164 -5.69 -15.38 -18.24
C ARG A 164 -4.83 -14.13 -18.31
N MET A 165 -4.98 -13.31 -19.35
CA MET A 165 -4.25 -12.05 -19.48
C MET A 165 -4.74 -11.03 -18.45
N GLU A 166 -6.05 -10.92 -18.24
CA GLU A 166 -6.63 -10.08 -17.18
C GLU A 166 -6.10 -10.47 -15.79
N LEU A 167 -6.02 -11.77 -15.47
CA LEU A 167 -5.45 -12.23 -14.19
C LEU A 167 -3.94 -11.95 -14.09
N LYS A 168 -3.19 -12.14 -15.18
CA LYS A 168 -1.75 -11.86 -15.20
C LYS A 168 -1.44 -10.38 -14.98
N ALA A 169 -2.24 -9.46 -15.53
CA ALA A 169 -2.07 -8.03 -15.28
C ALA A 169 -2.05 -7.71 -13.78
N VAL A 170 -3.00 -8.26 -13.02
CA VAL A 170 -3.08 -8.08 -11.57
C VAL A 170 -1.89 -8.73 -10.85
N ILE A 171 -1.52 -9.97 -11.24
CA ILE A 171 -0.41 -10.69 -10.62
C ILE A 171 0.89 -9.90 -10.76
N GLU A 172 1.21 -9.47 -11.98
CA GLU A 172 2.46 -8.79 -12.26
C GLU A 172 2.49 -7.41 -11.62
N ALA A 173 1.36 -6.71 -11.53
CA ALA A 173 1.28 -5.45 -10.78
C ALA A 173 1.48 -5.63 -9.28
N LEU A 174 0.87 -6.64 -8.67
CA LEU A 174 1.03 -6.91 -7.23
C LEU A 174 2.46 -7.37 -6.87
N LYS A 175 3.22 -7.94 -7.82
CA LYS A 175 4.60 -8.36 -7.60
C LYS A 175 5.59 -7.20 -7.51
N THR A 176 5.29 -6.05 -8.10
CA THR A 176 6.21 -4.90 -8.11
C THR A 176 6.03 -3.98 -6.90
N ILE A 177 4.86 -4.04 -6.23
CA ILE A 177 4.57 -3.19 -5.08
C ILE A 177 5.02 -3.83 -3.74
N PRO A 178 5.42 -3.02 -2.73
CA PRO A 178 5.83 -3.52 -1.42
C PRO A 178 4.69 -4.23 -0.68
N LYS A 179 4.97 -5.40 -0.09
CA LYS A 179 4.03 -6.12 0.78
C LYS A 179 3.58 -5.23 1.94
N GLY A 180 2.33 -5.39 2.37
CA GLY A 180 1.70 -4.57 3.43
C GLY A 180 1.07 -3.27 2.93
N SER A 181 1.17 -2.96 1.63
CA SER A 181 0.56 -1.77 1.04
C SER A 181 -0.96 -1.87 0.94
N SER A 182 -1.62 -0.71 0.88
CA SER A 182 -3.03 -0.59 0.50
C SER A 182 -3.13 -0.41 -1.01
N VAL A 183 -4.11 -1.06 -1.64
CA VAL A 183 -4.27 -1.09 -3.09
C VAL A 183 -5.71 -0.79 -3.48
N GLU A 184 -5.91 0.20 -4.33
CA GLU A 184 -7.15 0.43 -5.05
C GLU A 184 -7.02 -0.22 -6.43
N LEU A 185 -7.65 -1.38 -6.63
CA LEU A 185 -7.60 -2.12 -7.89
C LEU A 185 -8.79 -1.75 -8.78
N TYR A 186 -8.50 -1.13 -9.92
CA TYR A 186 -9.43 -0.73 -10.97
C TYR A 186 -9.36 -1.68 -12.16
N SER A 187 -10.50 -2.24 -12.56
CA SER A 187 -10.63 -3.08 -13.76
C SER A 187 -12.07 -3.07 -14.28
N ASP A 188 -12.26 -3.24 -15.59
CA ASP A 188 -13.59 -3.48 -16.18
C ASP A 188 -13.97 -4.97 -16.15
N SER A 189 -12.99 -5.87 -15.91
CA SER A 189 -13.19 -7.30 -15.83
C SER A 189 -13.98 -7.71 -14.59
N THR A 190 -15.26 -8.02 -14.82
CA THR A 190 -16.11 -8.63 -13.80
C THR A 190 -15.60 -10.01 -13.35
N TYR A 191 -14.82 -10.70 -14.18
CA TYR A 191 -14.23 -12.00 -13.85
C TYR A 191 -13.12 -11.85 -12.80
N VAL A 192 -12.23 -10.87 -12.98
CA VAL A 192 -11.20 -10.52 -11.99
C VAL A 192 -11.82 -10.03 -10.70
N LEU A 193 -12.68 -9.00 -10.77
CA LEU A 193 -13.20 -8.33 -9.58
C LEU A 193 -14.08 -9.26 -8.73
N ASN A 194 -15.00 -10.02 -9.33
CA ASN A 194 -15.82 -10.97 -8.57
C ASN A 194 -15.01 -12.20 -8.13
N GLY A 195 -14.02 -12.61 -8.93
CA GLY A 195 -13.14 -13.71 -8.56
C GLY A 195 -12.36 -13.42 -7.29
N LEU A 196 -11.70 -12.26 -7.23
CA LEU A 196 -10.95 -11.79 -6.07
C LEU A 196 -11.84 -11.49 -4.87
N SER A 197 -12.92 -10.72 -5.05
CA SER A 197 -13.74 -10.26 -3.92
C SER A 197 -14.69 -11.33 -3.36
N LYS A 198 -15.19 -12.26 -4.18
CA LYS A 198 -16.28 -13.18 -3.81
C LYS A 198 -15.92 -14.65 -3.98
N TRP A 199 -15.40 -15.06 -5.14
CA TRP A 199 -15.34 -16.47 -5.50
C TRP A 199 -14.16 -17.22 -4.89
N ILE A 200 -12.99 -16.58 -4.77
CA ILE A 200 -11.75 -17.21 -4.31
C ILE A 200 -11.91 -17.88 -2.94
N LYS A 201 -12.65 -17.24 -2.02
CA LYS A 201 -12.96 -17.79 -0.69
C LYS A 201 -13.78 -19.09 -0.78
N SER A 202 -14.78 -19.13 -1.67
CA SER A 202 -15.60 -20.33 -1.88
C SER A 202 -14.86 -21.42 -2.63
N TRP A 203 -13.95 -21.08 -3.56
CA TRP A 203 -13.18 -22.09 -4.27
C TRP A 203 -12.14 -22.72 -3.36
N LYS A 204 -11.45 -21.91 -2.54
CA LYS A 204 -10.48 -22.40 -1.55
C LYS A 204 -11.12 -23.36 -0.55
N SER A 205 -12.30 -23.03 -0.01
CA SER A 205 -13.01 -23.92 0.93
C SER A 205 -13.48 -25.23 0.28
N LYS A 206 -13.68 -25.24 -1.05
CA LYS A 206 -14.04 -26.44 -1.84
C LYS A 206 -12.83 -27.13 -2.48
N GLY A 207 -11.61 -26.79 -2.06
CA GLY A 207 -10.38 -27.40 -2.58
C GLY A 207 -10.13 -27.09 -4.06
N TRP A 208 -10.48 -25.88 -4.51
CA TRP A 208 -10.33 -25.40 -5.89
C TRP A 208 -11.17 -26.16 -6.93
N LYS A 209 -12.37 -26.57 -6.52
CA LYS A 209 -13.32 -27.30 -7.38
C LYS A 209 -14.65 -26.56 -7.54
N THR A 210 -15.27 -26.79 -8.69
CA THR A 210 -16.64 -26.37 -9.02
C THR A 210 -17.67 -27.24 -8.30
N ALA A 211 -18.95 -26.84 -8.35
CA ALA A 211 -20.06 -27.65 -7.81
C ALA A 211 -20.19 -29.03 -8.48
N ALA A 212 -19.68 -29.17 -9.72
CA ALA A 212 -19.62 -30.43 -10.45
C ALA A 212 -18.37 -31.28 -10.11
N ASN A 213 -17.63 -30.94 -9.05
CA ASN A 213 -16.40 -31.62 -8.61
C ASN A 213 -15.25 -31.61 -9.64
N LYS A 214 -15.33 -30.76 -10.66
CA LYS A 214 -14.23 -30.48 -11.60
C LYS A 214 -13.35 -29.35 -11.08
N GLU A 215 -12.07 -29.37 -11.40
CA GLU A 215 -11.17 -28.24 -11.09
C GLU A 215 -11.68 -26.95 -11.73
N ILE A 216 -11.47 -25.82 -11.05
CA ILE A 216 -11.83 -24.52 -11.61
C ILE A 216 -10.90 -24.17 -12.78
N ALA A 217 -11.42 -23.39 -13.74
CA ALA A 217 -10.57 -22.82 -14.78
C ALA A 217 -9.53 -21.87 -14.17
N ASN A 218 -8.33 -21.81 -14.77
CA ASN A 218 -7.24 -20.92 -14.37
C ASN A 218 -6.81 -21.07 -12.91
N LYS A 219 -6.92 -22.29 -12.35
CA LYS A 219 -6.55 -22.62 -10.97
C LYS A 219 -5.12 -22.20 -10.64
N ASP A 220 -4.21 -22.32 -11.60
CA ASP A 220 -2.80 -21.91 -11.49
C ASP A 220 -2.68 -20.42 -11.12
N LEU A 221 -3.30 -19.54 -11.90
CA LEU A 221 -3.26 -18.08 -11.68
C LEU A 221 -4.06 -17.68 -10.44
N TRP A 222 -5.20 -18.32 -10.18
CA TRP A 222 -5.98 -18.03 -8.98
C TRP A 222 -5.27 -18.43 -7.68
N SER A 223 -4.52 -19.53 -7.70
CA SER A 223 -3.75 -19.96 -6.53
C SER A 223 -2.61 -18.97 -6.23
N GLU A 224 -1.96 -18.45 -7.28
CA GLU A 224 -0.93 -17.41 -7.15
C GLU A 224 -1.52 -16.09 -6.63
N LEU A 225 -2.68 -15.66 -7.16
CA LEU A 225 -3.38 -14.47 -6.67
C LEU A 225 -3.80 -14.60 -5.21
N ASP A 226 -4.32 -15.74 -4.76
CA ASP A 226 -4.69 -15.96 -3.35
C ASP A 226 -3.49 -15.76 -2.42
N MET A 227 -2.31 -16.27 -2.82
CA MET A 227 -1.07 -16.08 -2.05
C MET A 227 -0.62 -14.62 -2.05
N LEU A 228 -0.61 -13.96 -3.22
CA LEU A 228 -0.16 -12.58 -3.34
C LEU A 228 -1.07 -11.61 -2.58
N THR A 229 -2.37 -11.68 -2.84
CA THR A 229 -3.38 -10.76 -2.27
C THR A 229 -3.47 -10.83 -0.75
N SER A 230 -3.07 -11.94 -0.13
CA SER A 230 -2.98 -12.04 1.33
C SER A 230 -1.98 -11.08 1.98
N ASN A 231 -1.05 -10.51 1.20
CA ASN A 231 -0.05 -9.55 1.68
C ASN A 231 -0.52 -8.09 1.57
N PHE A 232 -1.74 -7.81 1.10
CA PHE A 232 -2.20 -6.46 0.79
C PHE A 232 -3.60 -6.19 1.35
N LYS A 233 -3.92 -4.92 1.61
CA LYS A 233 -5.29 -4.46 1.82
C LYS A 233 -5.82 -3.95 0.48
N ILE A 234 -6.71 -4.72 -0.17
CA ILE A 234 -7.17 -4.41 -1.52
C ILE A 234 -8.64 -4.00 -1.52
N ASP A 235 -8.91 -2.82 -2.05
CA ASP A 235 -10.24 -2.34 -2.40
C ASP A 235 -10.45 -2.47 -3.92
N TYR A 236 -11.66 -2.88 -4.31
CA TYR A 236 -11.96 -3.26 -5.69
C TYR A 236 -12.93 -2.26 -6.32
N PHE A 237 -12.52 -1.66 -7.43
CA PHE A 237 -13.28 -0.65 -8.15
C PHE A 237 -13.57 -1.12 -9.57
N LYS A 238 -14.85 -1.19 -9.91
CA LYS A 238 -15.26 -1.47 -11.28
C LYS A 238 -15.25 -0.19 -12.08
N VAL A 239 -14.50 -0.18 -13.18
CA VAL A 239 -14.57 0.87 -14.20
C VAL A 239 -15.42 0.39 -15.37
N GLU A 240 -16.02 1.33 -16.07
CA GLU A 240 -16.79 1.03 -17.27
C GLU A 240 -15.84 0.98 -18.47
N SER A 241 -16.01 -0.04 -19.31
CA SER A 241 -15.23 -0.15 -20.55
C SER A 241 -15.58 1.01 -21.48
N HIS A 242 -14.56 1.70 -22.02
CA HIS A 242 -14.71 2.86 -22.92
C HIS A 242 -15.49 4.06 -22.35
N SER A 243 -15.36 4.33 -21.04
CA SER A 243 -16.06 5.43 -20.38
C SER A 243 -15.29 6.76 -20.34
N GLY A 244 -14.15 6.89 -21.03
CA GLY A 244 -13.29 8.09 -20.94
C GLY A 244 -12.37 8.12 -19.72
N ASP A 245 -12.24 7.02 -18.97
CA ASP A 245 -11.21 6.89 -17.93
C ASP A 245 -9.84 6.73 -18.59
N TYR A 246 -8.99 7.74 -18.43
CA TYR A 246 -7.67 7.82 -19.06
C TYR A 246 -6.80 6.58 -18.78
N TYR A 247 -6.80 6.08 -17.54
CA TYR A 247 -5.95 4.97 -17.16
C TYR A 247 -6.51 3.64 -17.66
N ASN A 248 -7.83 3.47 -17.64
CA ASN A 248 -8.47 2.28 -18.21
C ASN A 248 -8.23 2.19 -19.73
N GLU A 249 -8.38 3.30 -20.45
CA GLU A 249 -8.08 3.34 -21.90
C GLU A 249 -6.59 3.10 -22.18
N THR A 250 -5.71 3.58 -21.29
CA THR A 250 -4.27 3.34 -21.39
C THR A 250 -3.93 1.86 -21.25
N VAL A 251 -4.49 1.15 -20.26
CA VAL A 251 -4.21 -0.29 -20.09
C VAL A 251 -4.80 -1.13 -21.22
N ASP A 252 -5.97 -0.77 -21.76
CA ASP A 252 -6.57 -1.44 -22.92
C ASP A 252 -5.67 -1.31 -24.17
N SER A 253 -5.16 -0.10 -24.45
CA SER A 253 -4.22 0.12 -25.57
C SER A 253 -2.94 -0.68 -25.38
N LEU A 254 -2.33 -0.61 -24.19
CA LEU A 254 -1.08 -1.31 -23.89
C LEU A 254 -1.23 -2.83 -23.95
N ALA A 255 -2.36 -3.38 -23.49
CA ALA A 255 -2.63 -4.80 -23.55
C ALA A 255 -2.74 -5.28 -25.01
N LYS A 256 -3.42 -4.52 -25.88
CA LYS A 256 -3.54 -4.81 -27.32
C LYS A 256 -2.21 -4.69 -28.06
N GLU A 257 -1.43 -3.65 -27.76
CA GLU A 257 -0.10 -3.44 -28.35
C GLU A 257 0.90 -4.53 -27.97
N SER A 258 0.71 -5.17 -26.82
CA SER A 258 1.57 -6.24 -26.32
C SER A 258 1.28 -7.61 -26.95
N ILE A 259 0.20 -7.75 -27.74
CA ILE A 259 -0.14 -9.02 -28.38
C ILE A 259 0.93 -9.39 -29.42
N PRO A 260 1.53 -10.60 -29.35
CA PRO A 260 2.49 -11.06 -30.35
C PRO A 260 1.86 -11.14 -31.75
N GLN A 261 2.63 -10.77 -32.77
CA GLN A 261 2.18 -10.76 -34.18
C GLN A 261 2.28 -12.14 -34.83
#